data_AF-A0A9W6A195-F1
#
_entry.id   AF-A0A9W6A195-F1
#
_cell.length_a   1.000
_cell.length_b   1.000
_cell.length_c   1.000
_cell.angle_alpha   90.00
_cell.angle_beta   90.00
_cell.angle_gamma   90.00
#
_symmetry.space_group_name_H-M   'P 1'
#
loop_
_entity.id
_entity.type
_entity.pdbx_description
1 polymer ?
#
loop_
_entity_poly.entity_id
_entity_poly.type
_entity_poly.pdbx_seq_one_letter_code
_entity_poly.pdbx_strand_id
1 'polypeptide(L)'
;MIVTDVKKLEPLLLRKKWMNDLARAVAFLESLGLAHGDLRPENVLLDRDRLKLSDFDYTAKIGEDFEACVAPYGRLLNKDEEHYGRPGTSGFLGSRTELFALGSLYYLINYGFEVYGDRSLTEDPNDHGPKLVELLQNKEYPKLDSDPLIDDIISKCWHNDYATVAELAAHTDMLLHEGAYREDSTEDTAPSNIGWGVAMAVGRIIHGLWRSLAKWGWLSNGDSCEVRNQDHSSEDYLSKNATCKDLVRCGLLDLLSSGEPEQLGFQVEWYRHSD
;
A
#
# COMPACT_ATOMS: atom_id res chain seq x y z
N MET A 1 10.00 5.33 -17.05
CA MET A 1 10.04 4.19 -18.00
C MET A 1 8.59 3.85 -18.30
N ILE A 2 8.19 3.80 -19.57
CA ILE A 2 6.80 3.53 -19.94
C ILE A 2 6.62 2.02 -20.11
N VAL A 3 5.63 1.45 -19.44
CA VAL A 3 5.27 0.04 -19.58
C VAL A 3 4.44 -0.11 -20.85
N THR A 4 4.97 -0.81 -21.85
CA THR A 4 4.26 -0.98 -23.13
C THR A 4 3.43 -2.25 -23.20
N ASP A 5 3.71 -3.23 -22.32
CA ASP A 5 3.03 -4.53 -22.32
C ASP A 5 3.22 -5.27 -20.98
N VAL A 6 2.18 -5.97 -20.53
CA VAL A 6 2.20 -6.80 -19.31
C VAL A 6 2.02 -8.26 -19.72
N LYS A 7 3.10 -9.03 -19.64
CA LYS A 7 3.13 -10.41 -20.14
C LYS A 7 2.31 -11.40 -19.32
N LYS A 8 2.23 -11.18 -18.01
CA LYS A 8 1.56 -12.07 -17.07
C LYS A 8 1.17 -11.29 -15.82
N LEU A 9 -0.06 -11.53 -15.36
CA LEU A 9 -0.51 -11.15 -14.02
C LEU A 9 -0.59 -12.41 -13.16
N GLU A 10 -0.43 -12.23 -11.85
CA GLU A 10 -0.67 -13.32 -10.91
C GLU A 10 -2.15 -13.73 -10.88
N PRO A 11 -2.48 -14.98 -10.47
CA PRO A 11 -3.85 -15.47 -10.41
C PRO A 11 -4.77 -14.52 -9.65
N LEU A 12 -6.01 -14.37 -10.13
CA LEU A 12 -6.97 -13.42 -9.56
C LEU A 12 -7.19 -13.63 -8.05
N LEU A 13 -7.26 -14.89 -7.60
CA LEU A 13 -7.39 -15.22 -6.19
C LEU A 13 -6.20 -14.71 -5.36
N LEU A 14 -4.97 -14.86 -5.87
CA LEU A 14 -3.77 -14.38 -5.19
C LEU A 14 -3.76 -12.85 -5.11
N ARG A 15 -4.16 -12.18 -6.19
CA ARG A 15 -4.29 -10.71 -6.21
C ARG A 15 -5.33 -10.21 -5.20
N LYS A 16 -6.50 -10.86 -5.12
CA LYS A 16 -7.52 -10.55 -4.09
C LYS A 16 -6.98 -10.78 -2.67
N LYS A 17 -6.20 -11.85 -2.46
CA LYS A 17 -5.58 -12.17 -1.18
C LYS A 17 -4.59 -11.09 -0.75
N TRP A 18 -3.76 -10.64 -1.68
CA TRP A 18 -2.84 -9.52 -1.49
C TRP A 18 -3.56 -8.22 -1.14
N MET A 19 -4.66 -7.90 -1.84
CA MET A 19 -5.49 -6.73 -1.51
C MET A 19 -6.03 -6.81 -0.07
N ASN A 20 -6.55 -7.98 0.33
CA ASN A 20 -7.05 -8.18 1.70
C ASN A 20 -5.94 -8.11 2.76
N ASP A 21 -4.77 -8.70 2.49
CA ASP A 21 -3.62 -8.63 3.40
C ASP A 21 -3.23 -7.17 3.70
N LEU A 22 -3.15 -6.34 2.65
CA LEU A 22 -2.86 -4.91 2.79
C LEU A 22 -3.98 -4.17 3.54
N ALA A 23 -5.24 -4.36 3.14
CA ALA A 23 -6.37 -3.71 3.79
C ALA A 23 -6.43 -4.02 5.29
N ARG A 24 -6.22 -5.29 5.67
CA ARG A 24 -6.24 -5.72 7.08
C ARG A 24 -5.09 -5.14 7.89
N ALA A 25 -3.88 -5.08 7.32
CA ALA A 25 -2.74 -4.51 8.00
C ALA A 25 -2.92 -3.00 8.26
N VAL A 26 -3.44 -2.26 7.28
CA VAL A 26 -3.71 -0.82 7.45
C VAL A 26 -4.91 -0.57 8.35
N ALA A 27 -5.98 -1.37 8.26
CA ALA A 27 -7.12 -1.29 9.18
C ALA A 27 -6.70 -1.57 10.64
N PHE A 28 -5.72 -2.46 10.85
CA PHE A 28 -5.14 -2.67 12.17
C PHE A 28 -4.43 -1.42 12.69
N LEU A 29 -3.60 -0.75 11.87
CA LEU A 29 -2.99 0.53 12.25
C LEU A 29 -4.06 1.60 12.56
N GLU A 30 -5.07 1.72 11.72
CA GLU A 30 -6.19 2.65 11.91
C GLU A 30 -6.90 2.40 13.25
N SER A 31 -7.08 1.14 13.64
CA SER A 31 -7.68 0.77 14.93
C SER A 31 -6.86 1.20 16.16
N LEU A 32 -5.56 1.44 15.98
CA LEU A 32 -4.66 1.99 16.99
C LEU A 32 -4.62 3.53 16.97
N GLY A 33 -5.39 4.18 16.09
CA GLY A 33 -5.35 5.63 15.87
C GLY A 33 -4.13 6.09 15.08
N LEU A 34 -3.49 5.18 14.34
CA LEU A 34 -2.29 5.43 13.54
C LEU A 34 -2.58 5.27 12.05
N ALA A 35 -1.80 5.96 11.24
CA ALA A 35 -1.75 5.78 9.79
C ALA A 35 -0.29 5.54 9.38
N HIS A 36 -0.08 4.70 8.36
CA HIS A 36 1.28 4.30 7.96
C HIS A 36 2.07 5.46 7.37
N GLY A 37 1.42 6.29 6.55
CA GLY A 37 2.01 7.50 5.97
C GLY A 37 3.01 7.28 4.84
N ASP A 38 3.29 6.05 4.39
CA ASP A 38 4.17 5.81 3.22
C ASP A 38 3.86 4.46 2.57
N LEU A 39 2.58 4.24 2.24
CA LEU A 39 2.15 3.00 1.58
C LEU A 39 2.57 3.02 0.11
N ARG A 40 3.55 2.18 -0.22
CA ARG A 40 4.11 2.04 -1.57
C ARG A 40 4.76 0.67 -1.75
N PRO A 41 5.00 0.20 -2.99
CA PRO A 41 5.50 -1.16 -3.22
C PRO A 41 6.82 -1.46 -2.53
N GLU A 42 7.69 -0.46 -2.38
CA GLU A 42 8.98 -0.59 -1.71
C GLU A 42 8.83 -0.95 -0.23
N ASN A 43 7.71 -0.60 0.39
CA ASN A 43 7.40 -0.83 1.80
C ASN A 43 6.48 -2.05 2.00
N VAL A 44 6.20 -2.81 0.93
CA VAL A 44 5.40 -4.03 0.95
C VAL A 44 6.29 -5.23 0.68
N LEU A 45 6.42 -6.10 1.69
CA LEU A 45 7.22 -7.32 1.62
C LEU A 45 6.38 -8.52 1.22
N LEU A 46 6.96 -9.40 0.40
CA LEU A 46 6.34 -10.67 -0.01
C LEU A 46 6.94 -11.83 0.79
N ASP A 47 6.10 -12.54 1.54
CA ASP A 47 6.42 -13.78 2.24
C ASP A 47 5.56 -14.91 1.67
N ARG A 48 6.14 -15.67 0.74
CA ARG A 48 5.42 -16.65 -0.09
C ARG A 48 4.26 -15.97 -0.84
N ASP A 49 3.02 -16.34 -0.52
CA ASP A 49 1.80 -15.80 -1.12
C ASP A 49 1.11 -14.77 -0.21
N ARG A 50 1.84 -14.16 0.73
CA ARG A 50 1.33 -13.17 1.69
C ARG A 50 2.07 -11.86 1.58
N LEU A 51 1.32 -10.75 1.70
CA LEU A 51 1.92 -9.42 1.80
C LEU A 51 2.04 -8.99 3.26
N LYS A 52 3.14 -8.28 3.58
CA LYS A 52 3.40 -7.70 4.89
C LYS A 52 3.84 -6.25 4.72
N LEU A 53 3.29 -5.35 5.53
CA LEU A 53 3.74 -3.97 5.59
C LEU A 53 5.07 -3.87 6.35
N SER A 54 5.89 -2.91 5.96
CA SER A 54 7.19 -2.60 6.55
C SER A 54 7.46 -1.10 6.45
N ASP A 55 8.55 -0.66 7.09
CA ASP A 55 8.99 0.74 7.07
C ASP A 55 7.98 1.72 7.69
N PHE A 56 7.98 1.81 9.02
CA PHE A 56 7.07 2.64 9.80
C PHE A 56 7.65 4.02 10.13
N ASP A 57 8.69 4.48 9.41
CA ASP A 57 9.40 5.72 9.76
C ASP A 57 8.53 6.98 9.63
N TYR A 58 7.49 6.93 8.77
CA TYR A 58 6.46 7.97 8.60
C TYR A 58 5.13 7.65 9.30
N THR A 59 5.08 6.58 10.11
CA THR A 59 3.87 6.25 10.85
C THR A 59 3.59 7.28 11.93
N ALA A 60 2.40 7.85 11.88
CA ALA A 60 2.01 9.00 12.68
C ALA A 60 0.55 8.88 13.11
N LYS A 61 0.13 9.76 14.02
CA LYS A 61 -1.26 9.76 14.49
C LYS A 61 -2.18 10.30 13.40
N ILE A 62 -3.37 9.73 13.31
CA ILE A 62 -4.41 10.24 12.42
C ILE A 62 -4.73 11.70 12.81
N GLY A 63 -4.75 12.58 11.81
CA GLY A 63 -4.96 14.02 11.97
C GLY A 63 -3.68 14.86 12.01
N GLU A 64 -2.49 14.25 12.07
CA GLU A 64 -1.21 14.96 11.88
C GLU A 64 -0.99 15.33 10.40
N ASP A 65 -0.01 16.19 10.11
CA ASP A 65 0.30 16.61 8.74
C ASP A 65 0.86 15.43 7.93
N PHE A 66 0.39 15.27 6.68
CA PHE A 66 0.87 14.18 5.83
C PHE A 66 2.17 14.55 5.12
N GLU A 67 3.31 14.19 5.73
CA GLU A 67 4.65 14.62 5.28
C GLU A 67 5.18 13.87 4.04
N ALA A 68 4.89 12.57 3.90
CA ALA A 68 5.45 11.70 2.86
C ALA A 68 4.52 11.49 1.65
N CYS A 69 3.91 12.57 1.16
CA CYS A 69 3.01 12.49 0.02
C CYS A 69 3.76 12.35 -1.31
N VAL A 70 3.92 11.10 -1.78
CA VAL A 70 4.65 10.80 -3.03
C VAL A 70 3.70 10.22 -4.08
N ALA A 71 3.55 10.90 -5.22
CA ALA A 71 2.81 10.36 -6.36
C ALA A 71 3.50 9.10 -6.93
N PRO A 72 2.76 8.07 -7.37
CA PRO A 72 1.30 8.02 -7.49
C PRO A 72 0.55 7.51 -6.24
N TYR A 73 1.24 7.31 -5.12
CA TYR A 73 0.67 6.73 -3.89
C TYR A 73 0.09 7.78 -2.94
N GLY A 74 0.48 9.04 -3.10
CA GLY A 74 -0.13 10.20 -2.47
C GLY A 74 -0.61 11.21 -3.52
N ARG A 75 -1.54 12.08 -3.13
CA ARG A 75 -1.97 13.21 -3.95
C ARG A 75 -2.22 14.45 -3.12
N LEU A 76 -2.09 15.59 -3.77
CA LEU A 76 -2.45 16.88 -3.22
C LEU A 76 -3.97 17.07 -3.20
N LEU A 77 -4.45 17.87 -2.26
CA LEU A 77 -5.84 18.30 -2.18
C LEU A 77 -6.17 19.28 -3.31
N ASN A 78 -7.36 19.14 -3.89
CA ASN A 78 -7.92 20.19 -4.73
C ASN A 78 -8.64 21.25 -3.88
N LYS A 79 -9.22 22.24 -4.56
CA LYS A 79 -9.94 23.35 -3.94
C LYS A 79 -11.25 22.95 -3.24
N ASP A 80 -11.79 21.77 -3.54
CA ASP A 80 -13.09 21.30 -3.03
C ASP A 80 -12.91 20.41 -1.79
N GLU A 81 -11.69 20.31 -1.26
CA GLU A 81 -11.29 19.41 -0.17
C GLU A 81 -10.66 20.15 1.03
N GLU A 82 -11.02 21.42 1.24
CA GLU A 82 -10.45 22.30 2.29
C GLU A 82 -10.59 21.75 3.72
N HIS A 83 -11.59 20.90 3.99
CA HIS A 83 -11.79 20.27 5.29
C HIS A 83 -10.72 19.22 5.63
N TYR A 84 -9.98 18.73 4.64
CA TYR A 84 -8.84 17.84 4.84
C TYR A 84 -7.51 18.59 4.98
N GLY A 85 -7.51 19.92 4.90
CA GLY A 85 -6.33 20.76 4.96
C GLY A 85 -6.28 21.78 3.83
N ARG A 86 -5.18 22.51 3.72
CA ARG A 86 -5.03 23.58 2.72
C ARG A 86 -4.95 22.99 1.30
N PRO A 87 -5.72 23.50 0.32
CA PRO A 87 -5.58 23.10 -1.09
C PRO A 87 -4.14 23.24 -1.60
N GLY A 88 -3.70 22.28 -2.44
CA GLY A 88 -2.33 22.22 -2.92
C GLY A 88 -1.31 21.64 -1.93
N THR A 89 -1.76 21.23 -0.74
CA THR A 89 -0.96 20.44 0.20
C THR A 89 -1.47 19.00 0.24
N SER A 90 -0.74 18.14 0.93
CA SER A 90 -1.10 16.74 1.16
C SER A 90 -2.27 16.56 2.13
N GLY A 91 -2.62 17.61 2.89
CA GLY A 91 -3.64 17.58 3.93
C GLY A 91 -3.22 16.79 5.16
N PHE A 92 -4.20 16.46 5.99
CA PHE A 92 -4.01 15.62 7.16
C PHE A 92 -3.92 14.14 6.79
N LEU A 93 -3.04 13.43 7.49
CA LEU A 93 -2.86 11.98 7.42
C LEU A 93 -4.08 11.28 8.05
N GLY A 94 -4.60 10.25 7.38
CA GLY A 94 -5.72 9.46 7.88
C GLY A 94 -6.33 8.55 6.82
N SER A 95 -7.57 8.10 7.04
CA SER A 95 -8.25 7.14 6.15
C SER A 95 -8.23 7.56 4.68
N ARG A 96 -8.45 8.85 4.39
CA ARG A 96 -8.36 9.40 3.01
C ARG A 96 -7.00 9.15 2.34
N THR A 97 -5.91 9.40 3.05
CA THR A 97 -4.55 9.26 2.47
C THR A 97 -4.18 7.79 2.31
N GLU A 98 -4.51 6.97 3.31
CA GLU A 98 -4.24 5.53 3.31
C GLU A 98 -5.06 4.80 2.23
N LEU A 99 -6.37 5.11 2.12
CA LEU A 99 -7.25 4.55 1.09
C LEU A 99 -6.76 4.92 -0.31
N PHE A 100 -6.34 6.18 -0.53
CA PHE A 100 -5.80 6.59 -1.82
C PHE A 100 -4.57 5.77 -2.21
N ALA A 101 -3.62 5.60 -1.28
CA ALA A 101 -2.42 4.83 -1.50
C ALA A 101 -2.72 3.33 -1.75
N LEU A 102 -3.64 2.74 -0.98
CA LEU A 102 -4.14 1.38 -1.19
C LEU A 102 -4.79 1.24 -2.57
N GLY A 103 -5.59 2.20 -3.03
CA GLY A 103 -6.16 2.22 -4.38
C GLY A 103 -5.07 2.18 -5.46
N SER A 104 -4.00 2.96 -5.29
CA SER A 104 -2.86 2.96 -6.22
C SER A 104 -2.04 1.66 -6.17
N LEU A 105 -1.90 1.02 -5.01
CA LEU A 105 -1.30 -0.30 -4.87
C LEU A 105 -2.17 -1.39 -5.54
N TYR A 106 -3.49 -1.32 -5.38
CA TYR A 106 -4.42 -2.24 -6.01
C TYR A 106 -4.44 -2.08 -7.53
N TYR A 107 -4.32 -0.84 -8.03
CA TYR A 107 -4.09 -0.59 -9.44
C TYR A 107 -2.82 -1.29 -9.93
N LEU A 108 -1.69 -1.13 -9.24
CA LEU A 108 -0.45 -1.83 -9.58
C LEU A 108 -0.63 -3.35 -9.59
N ILE A 109 -1.30 -3.92 -8.58
CA ILE A 109 -1.58 -5.35 -8.50
C ILE A 109 -2.48 -5.83 -9.66
N ASN A 110 -3.49 -5.03 -10.03
CA ASN A 110 -4.52 -5.42 -11.01
C ASN A 110 -4.09 -5.21 -12.47
N TYR A 111 -3.25 -4.21 -12.72
CA TYR A 111 -2.81 -3.83 -14.07
C TYR A 111 -1.36 -4.22 -14.36
N GLY A 112 -0.52 -4.40 -13.32
CA GLY A 112 0.89 -4.76 -13.47
C GLY A 112 1.81 -3.56 -13.73
N PHE A 113 1.31 -2.34 -13.62
CA PHE A 113 2.08 -1.09 -13.74
C PHE A 113 1.48 0.00 -12.85
N GLU A 114 2.29 1.00 -12.49
CA GLU A 114 1.87 2.13 -11.64
C GLU A 114 0.83 3.01 -12.35
N VAL A 115 0.07 3.81 -11.61
CA VAL A 115 -0.94 4.72 -12.18
C VAL A 115 -0.30 5.64 -13.23
N TYR A 116 -0.82 5.60 -14.46
CA TYR A 116 -0.27 6.28 -15.66
C TYR A 116 1.13 5.82 -16.12
N GLY A 117 1.66 4.72 -15.58
CA GLY A 117 2.94 4.15 -15.98
C GLY A 117 2.97 3.52 -17.37
N ASP A 118 1.81 3.35 -18.01
CA ASP A 118 1.64 2.76 -19.35
C ASP A 118 1.72 3.77 -20.51
N ARG A 119 1.80 5.07 -20.21
CA ARG A 119 1.75 6.11 -21.23
C ARG A 119 2.63 7.31 -20.91
N SER A 120 2.97 8.07 -21.94
CA SER A 120 3.48 9.43 -21.74
C SER A 120 2.30 10.37 -21.48
N LEU A 121 2.42 11.21 -20.46
CA LEU A 121 1.42 12.23 -20.14
C LEU A 121 1.70 13.55 -20.87
N THR A 122 2.94 13.73 -21.31
CA THR A 122 3.48 14.95 -21.93
C THR A 122 4.45 14.58 -23.05
N GLU A 123 4.75 15.52 -23.94
CA GLU A 123 5.79 15.34 -24.97
C GLU A 123 7.20 15.35 -24.36
N ASP A 124 7.44 16.21 -23.35
CA ASP A 124 8.69 16.24 -22.59
C ASP A 124 8.64 15.24 -21.42
N PRO A 125 9.55 14.24 -21.36
CA PRO A 125 9.62 13.29 -20.26
C PRO A 125 9.83 13.93 -18.87
N ASN A 126 10.42 15.13 -18.79
CA ASN A 126 10.62 15.83 -17.51
C ASN A 126 9.31 16.35 -16.91
N ASP A 127 8.30 16.60 -17.75
CA ASP A 127 7.00 17.13 -17.33
C ASP A 127 6.01 16.03 -16.91
N HIS A 128 6.39 14.76 -17.04
CA HIS A 128 5.53 13.63 -16.67
C HIS A 128 5.15 13.68 -15.17
N GLY A 129 6.13 13.95 -14.29
CA GLY A 129 5.90 14.03 -12.84
C GLY A 129 4.92 15.15 -12.46
N PRO A 130 5.19 16.41 -12.85
CA PRO A 130 4.25 17.52 -12.64
C PRO A 130 2.86 17.24 -13.21
N LYS A 131 2.76 16.67 -14.41
CA LYS A 131 1.46 16.35 -15.02
C LYS A 131 0.72 15.25 -14.27
N LEU A 132 1.42 14.22 -13.79
CA LEU A 132 0.84 13.18 -12.93
C LEU A 132 0.26 13.80 -11.66
N VAL A 133 1.00 14.68 -10.97
CA VAL A 133 0.53 15.36 -9.77
C VAL A 133 -0.73 16.18 -10.06
N GLU A 134 -0.75 16.92 -11.17
CA GLU A 134 -1.91 17.72 -11.60
C GLU A 134 -3.16 16.84 -11.82
N LEU A 135 -3.03 15.73 -12.55
CA LEU A 135 -4.14 14.80 -12.82
C LEU A 135 -4.69 14.23 -11.51
N LEU A 136 -3.81 13.71 -10.65
CA LEU A 136 -4.22 13.11 -9.38
C LEU A 136 -4.84 14.15 -8.45
N GLN A 137 -4.32 15.38 -8.40
CA GLN A 137 -4.90 16.48 -7.64
C GLN A 137 -6.31 16.79 -8.12
N ASN A 138 -6.54 16.84 -9.44
CA ASN A 138 -7.85 17.06 -10.03
C ASN A 138 -8.78 15.84 -9.95
N LYS A 139 -8.33 14.73 -9.35
CA LYS A 139 -9.04 13.44 -9.29
C LYS A 139 -9.39 12.91 -10.69
N GLU A 140 -8.52 13.21 -11.66
CA GLU A 140 -8.54 12.63 -12.98
C GLU A 140 -7.71 11.34 -12.95
N TYR A 141 -8.38 10.21 -13.09
CA TYR A 141 -7.78 8.89 -12.96
C TYR A 141 -7.79 8.11 -14.29
N PRO A 142 -6.91 7.10 -14.46
CA PRO A 142 -6.97 6.23 -15.63
C PRO A 142 -8.32 5.52 -15.72
N LYS A 143 -8.72 5.19 -16.96
CA LYS A 143 -9.87 4.32 -17.18
C LYS A 143 -9.60 2.95 -16.56
N LEU A 144 -10.58 2.43 -15.83
CA LEU A 144 -10.55 1.09 -15.28
C LEU A 144 -11.34 0.13 -16.18
N ASP A 145 -10.66 -0.85 -16.78
CA ASP A 145 -11.26 -1.88 -17.65
C ASP A 145 -10.61 -3.27 -17.52
N SER A 146 -10.25 -3.67 -16.29
CA SER A 146 -9.69 -5.00 -15.97
C SER A 146 -10.75 -5.88 -15.29
N ASP A 147 -10.54 -6.31 -14.04
CA ASP A 147 -11.53 -7.06 -13.25
C ASP A 147 -12.57 -6.11 -12.60
N PRO A 148 -13.87 -6.22 -12.91
CA PRO A 148 -14.88 -5.26 -12.44
C PRO A 148 -15.00 -5.14 -10.91
N LEU A 149 -14.73 -6.20 -10.16
CA LEU A 149 -14.82 -6.17 -8.69
C LEU A 149 -13.63 -5.45 -8.08
N ILE A 150 -12.43 -5.70 -8.62
CA ILE A 150 -11.22 -4.98 -8.20
C ILE A 150 -11.29 -3.51 -8.64
N ASP A 151 -11.78 -3.24 -9.85
CA ASP A 151 -11.93 -1.89 -10.40
C ASP A 151 -12.92 -1.05 -9.58
N ASP A 152 -14.02 -1.64 -9.11
CA ASP A 152 -14.95 -0.97 -8.18
C ASP A 152 -14.25 -0.57 -6.87
N ILE A 153 -13.42 -1.46 -6.30
CA ILE A 153 -12.65 -1.16 -5.10
C ILE A 153 -11.65 -0.03 -5.33
N ILE A 154 -10.88 -0.09 -6.43
CA ILE A 154 -9.90 0.96 -6.79
C ILE A 154 -10.61 2.30 -6.91
N SER A 155 -11.73 2.33 -7.64
CA SER A 155 -12.54 3.54 -7.82
C SER A 155 -12.99 4.11 -6.47
N LYS A 156 -13.59 3.28 -5.61
CA LYS A 156 -14.06 3.70 -4.28
C LYS A 156 -12.94 4.25 -3.40
N CYS A 157 -11.76 3.62 -3.44
CA CYS A 157 -10.57 4.08 -2.73
C CYS A 157 -10.15 5.50 -3.18
N TRP A 158 -10.08 5.74 -4.50
CA TRP A 158 -9.66 7.02 -5.06
C TRP A 158 -10.67 8.15 -4.90
N HIS A 159 -11.96 7.83 -4.74
CA HIS A 159 -13.04 8.79 -4.60
C HIS A 159 -13.46 9.06 -3.15
N ASN A 160 -12.86 8.34 -2.19
CA ASN A 160 -13.21 8.39 -0.76
C ASN A 160 -14.62 7.84 -0.46
N ASP A 161 -15.03 6.79 -1.18
CA ASP A 161 -16.35 6.16 -0.97
C ASP A 161 -16.34 5.16 0.20
N TYR A 162 -15.17 4.85 0.77
CA TYR A 162 -15.04 4.25 2.09
C TYR A 162 -14.76 5.34 3.11
N ALA A 163 -15.49 5.33 4.23
CA ALA A 163 -15.26 6.26 5.33
C ALA A 163 -14.02 5.87 6.16
N THR A 164 -13.71 4.57 6.24
CA THR A 164 -12.60 4.02 7.01
C THR A 164 -11.87 2.93 6.25
N VAL A 165 -10.63 2.63 6.63
CA VAL A 165 -9.90 1.49 6.08
C VAL A 165 -10.52 0.16 6.55
N ALA A 166 -11.15 0.13 7.72
CA ALA A 166 -11.92 -1.01 8.21
C ALA A 166 -13.06 -1.43 7.25
N GLU A 167 -13.77 -0.48 6.64
CA GLU A 167 -14.80 -0.77 5.63
C GLU A 167 -14.21 -1.42 4.37
N LEU A 168 -13.06 -0.92 3.91
CA LEU A 168 -12.33 -1.54 2.80
C LEU A 168 -11.88 -2.97 3.16
N ALA A 169 -11.35 -3.17 4.37
CA ALA A 169 -10.93 -4.49 4.84
C ALA A 169 -12.12 -5.48 4.83
N ALA A 170 -13.29 -5.07 5.32
CA ALA A 170 -14.49 -5.90 5.28
C ALA A 170 -14.93 -6.22 3.83
N HIS A 171 -14.88 -5.26 2.91
CA HIS A 171 -15.24 -5.50 1.52
C HIS A 171 -14.27 -6.47 0.83
N THR A 172 -12.96 -6.29 1.00
CA THR A 172 -11.97 -7.23 0.42
C THR A 172 -12.07 -8.64 0.99
N ASP A 173 -12.43 -8.78 2.26
CA ASP A 173 -12.63 -10.07 2.93
C ASP A 173 -13.83 -10.82 2.34
N MET A 174 -14.96 -10.12 2.15
CA MET A 174 -16.14 -10.67 1.49
C MET A 174 -15.82 -11.21 0.09
N LEU A 175 -15.01 -10.50 -0.69
CA LEU A 175 -14.61 -10.93 -2.04
C LEU A 175 -13.74 -12.20 -2.05
N LEU A 176 -13.01 -12.49 -0.99
CA LEU A 176 -12.28 -13.76 -0.84
C LEU A 176 -13.24 -14.93 -0.59
N HIS A 177 -14.29 -14.70 0.20
CA HIS A 177 -15.24 -15.73 0.59
C HIS A 177 -16.34 -16.00 -0.45
N GLU A 178 -16.74 -15.00 -1.24
CA GLU A 178 -17.67 -15.19 -2.37
C GLU A 178 -17.11 -16.10 -3.47
N GLY A 179 -15.78 -16.16 -3.61
CA GLY A 179 -15.11 -17.13 -4.51
C GLY A 179 -15.23 -18.57 -4.02
N ALA A 180 -15.19 -18.78 -2.70
CA ALA A 180 -15.24 -20.12 -2.09
C ALA A 180 -16.64 -20.76 -2.17
N TYR A 181 -17.71 -19.97 -2.07
CA TYR A 181 -19.09 -20.47 -2.18
C TYR A 181 -19.47 -20.95 -3.60
N ARG A 182 -18.76 -20.50 -4.64
CA ARG A 182 -19.03 -20.93 -6.02
C ARG A 182 -18.32 -22.23 -6.39
N GLU A 183 -17.19 -22.54 -5.77
CA GLU A 183 -16.48 -23.81 -5.99
C GLU A 183 -17.09 -24.99 -5.20
N ASP A 184 -17.78 -24.73 -4.09
CA ASP A 184 -18.36 -25.78 -3.22
C ASP A 184 -19.75 -26.28 -3.68
N SER A 185 -20.25 -25.80 -4.83
CA SER A 185 -21.57 -26.19 -5.38
C SER A 185 -21.53 -27.12 -6.58
N THR A 186 -20.34 -27.66 -6.93
CA THR A 186 -20.20 -28.71 -7.94
C THR A 186 -19.45 -29.93 -7.41
N GLU A 187 -20.23 -30.99 -7.17
CA GLU A 187 -19.93 -32.43 -7.16
C GLU A 187 -19.36 -33.15 -5.91
N ASP A 188 -20.24 -33.93 -5.29
CA ASP A 188 -19.96 -35.25 -4.71
C ASP A 188 -19.30 -36.20 -5.75
N THR A 189 -18.07 -36.67 -5.53
CA THR A 189 -17.73 -38.11 -5.33
C THR A 189 -16.21 -38.36 -5.15
N ALA A 190 -15.87 -38.91 -3.97
CA ALA A 190 -14.83 -39.89 -3.59
C ALA A 190 -13.35 -39.82 -4.09
N PRO A 191 -12.39 -40.32 -3.27
CA PRO A 191 -10.99 -39.89 -3.29
C PRO A 191 -10.08 -40.83 -4.09
N SER A 192 -8.99 -40.28 -4.64
CA SER A 192 -7.81 -41.09 -4.97
C SER A 192 -6.50 -40.29 -4.90
N ASN A 193 -5.53 -40.93 -4.26
CA ASN A 193 -4.12 -40.55 -4.19
C ASN A 193 -3.51 -40.41 -5.60
N ILE A 194 -2.57 -39.46 -5.76
CA ILE A 194 -1.25 -39.64 -6.40
C ILE A 194 -0.38 -38.43 -6.01
N GLY A 195 0.84 -38.71 -5.56
CA GLY A 195 1.80 -37.71 -5.13
C GLY A 195 2.81 -37.27 -6.19
N TRP A 196 3.75 -36.47 -5.68
CA TRP A 196 5.04 -36.04 -6.24
C TRP A 196 5.01 -34.95 -7.32
N GLY A 197 5.24 -33.72 -6.86
CA GLY A 197 6.51 -33.02 -7.12
C GLY A 197 6.73 -32.43 -8.52
N VAL A 198 6.68 -31.11 -8.61
CA VAL A 198 7.68 -30.32 -9.35
C VAL A 198 7.93 -29.02 -8.58
N ALA A 199 9.11 -28.94 -7.96
CA ALA A 199 9.72 -27.68 -7.57
C ALA A 199 10.02 -26.85 -8.82
N MET A 200 9.67 -25.56 -8.86
CA MET A 200 10.28 -24.63 -9.81
C MET A 200 10.36 -23.18 -9.29
N ALA A 201 11.61 -22.77 -9.12
CA ALA A 201 12.18 -21.45 -9.40
C ALA A 201 11.66 -20.21 -8.63
N VAL A 202 12.27 -19.99 -7.47
CA VAL A 202 12.55 -18.66 -6.92
C VAL A 202 13.60 -17.97 -7.80
N GLY A 203 13.32 -16.75 -8.30
CA GLY A 203 14.27 -16.05 -9.16
C GLY A 203 13.93 -14.61 -9.54
N ARG A 204 14.17 -13.68 -8.60
CA ARG A 204 14.71 -12.31 -8.78
C ARG A 204 14.27 -11.48 -10.01
N ILE A 205 13.48 -10.43 -9.75
CA ILE A 205 13.71 -9.11 -10.37
C ILE A 205 13.49 -8.02 -9.30
N ILE A 206 14.50 -7.80 -8.45
CA ILE A 206 14.68 -6.51 -7.78
C ILE A 206 16.13 -6.12 -8.02
N HIS A 207 16.41 -5.56 -9.20
CA HIS A 207 17.61 -4.77 -9.41
C HIS A 207 17.36 -3.80 -10.56
N GLY A 208 16.82 -2.62 -10.24
CA GLY A 208 16.54 -1.63 -11.28
C GLY A 208 15.88 -0.32 -10.87
N LEU A 209 15.78 0.03 -9.59
CA LEU A 209 15.16 1.31 -9.19
C LEU A 209 16.06 2.20 -8.32
N TRP A 210 17.38 1.96 -8.32
CA TRP A 210 18.32 2.75 -7.50
C TRP A 210 18.99 3.92 -8.23
N ARG A 211 18.40 4.50 -9.29
CA ARG A 211 19.06 5.63 -10.00
C ARG A 211 18.19 6.83 -10.40
N SER A 212 16.93 6.94 -10.00
CA SER A 212 16.09 8.08 -10.43
C SER A 212 15.63 9.05 -9.35
N LEU A 213 15.79 8.74 -8.06
CA LEU A 213 15.28 9.61 -6.98
C LEU A 213 16.26 10.73 -6.58
N ALA A 214 17.52 10.71 -7.04
CA ALA A 214 18.48 11.78 -6.79
C ALA A 214 18.34 13.00 -7.71
N LYS A 215 17.29 13.07 -8.56
CA LYS A 215 17.09 14.16 -9.54
C LYS A 215 15.74 14.86 -9.46
N TRP A 216 14.91 14.56 -8.46
CA TRP A 216 13.72 15.36 -8.21
C TRP A 216 14.07 16.51 -7.27
N GLY A 217 14.77 17.48 -7.88
CA GLY A 217 15.04 18.76 -7.27
C GLY A 217 13.73 19.50 -7.04
N TRP A 218 13.44 19.71 -5.76
CA TRP A 218 12.58 20.74 -5.21
C TRP A 218 12.42 21.94 -6.16
N LEU A 219 11.21 22.10 -6.69
CA LEU A 219 10.75 23.32 -7.32
C LEU A 219 9.60 23.89 -6.49
N SER A 220 9.98 24.60 -5.44
CA SER A 220 9.14 25.62 -4.80
C SER A 220 9.81 26.97 -5.04
N ASN A 221 9.37 27.70 -6.06
CA ASN A 221 9.50 29.16 -6.11
C ASN A 221 8.19 29.72 -5.53
N GLY A 222 8.13 30.62 -4.57
CA GLY A 222 9.15 31.26 -3.77
C GLY A 222 8.42 32.15 -2.78
N ASP A 223 8.72 31.98 -1.49
CA ASP A 223 8.73 33.08 -0.54
C ASP A 223 9.76 32.69 0.52
N SER A 224 10.77 33.54 0.68
CA SER A 224 11.89 33.29 1.57
C SER A 224 11.41 33.28 3.02
N CYS A 225 11.15 32.11 3.58
CA CYS A 225 11.24 31.91 5.01
C CYS A 225 12.65 31.43 5.31
N GLU A 226 13.43 32.30 5.96
CA GLU A 226 14.70 31.93 6.57
C GLU A 226 14.50 30.66 7.41
N VAL A 227 15.07 29.55 6.95
CA VAL A 227 15.18 28.32 7.73
C VAL A 227 16.13 28.62 8.88
N ARG A 228 15.56 29.01 10.01
CA ARG A 228 16.24 28.85 11.30
C ARG A 228 16.42 27.35 11.49
N ASN A 229 17.66 26.90 11.53
CA ASN A 229 18.04 25.61 12.09
C ASN A 229 17.45 25.52 13.51
N GLN A 230 16.30 24.89 13.64
CA GLN A 230 15.77 24.40 14.91
C GLN A 230 15.88 22.89 14.91
N ASP A 231 16.36 22.36 16.02
CA ASP A 231 16.71 20.96 16.26
C ASP A 231 15.50 20.01 16.12
N HIS A 232 15.10 19.68 14.89
CA HIS A 232 14.03 18.71 14.62
C HIS A 232 14.40 17.26 15.00
N SER A 233 15.68 16.97 15.26
CA SER A 233 16.14 15.60 15.56
C SER A 233 15.72 15.08 16.94
N SER A 234 15.56 15.97 17.93
CA SER A 234 15.23 15.56 19.30
C SER A 234 13.73 15.30 19.50
N GLU A 235 12.87 16.09 18.85
CA GLU A 235 11.41 15.95 18.98
C GLU A 235 10.90 14.70 18.25
N ASP A 236 11.41 14.43 17.05
CA ASP A 236 11.06 13.22 16.29
C ASP A 236 11.53 11.95 17.02
N TYR A 237 12.74 12.00 17.61
CA TYR A 237 13.25 10.89 18.44
C TYR A 237 12.42 10.67 19.71
N LEU A 238 11.93 11.73 20.34
CA LEU A 238 11.04 11.64 21.50
C LEU A 238 9.67 11.07 21.12
N SER A 239 9.13 11.45 19.95
CA SER A 239 7.86 10.94 19.42
C SER A 239 7.95 9.44 19.12
N LYS A 240 8.98 9.02 18.36
CA LYS A 240 9.23 7.60 18.03
C LYS A 240 9.45 6.75 19.29
N ASN A 241 10.14 7.29 20.30
CA ASN A 241 10.32 6.64 21.60
C ASN A 241 8.98 6.49 22.36
N ALA A 242 8.11 7.49 22.31
CA ALA A 242 6.79 7.41 22.92
C ALA A 242 5.91 6.34 22.25
N THR A 243 5.89 6.30 20.91
CA THR A 243 5.18 5.26 20.13
C THR A 243 5.70 3.87 20.45
N CYS A 244 7.03 3.67 20.48
CA CYS A 244 7.63 2.40 20.87
C CYS A 244 7.22 1.97 22.28
N LYS A 245 7.21 2.90 23.25
CA LYS A 245 6.78 2.61 24.62
C LYS A 245 5.30 2.24 24.71
N ASP A 246 4.44 2.87 23.90
CA ASP A 246 3.01 2.55 23.89
C ASP A 246 2.76 1.17 23.26
N LEU A 247 3.44 0.84 22.17
CA LEU A 247 3.40 -0.50 21.57
C LEU A 247 3.86 -1.59 22.56
N VAL A 248 4.94 -1.32 23.32
CA VAL A 248 5.39 -2.20 24.39
C VAL A 248 4.33 -2.33 25.49
N ARG A 249 3.72 -1.23 25.92
CA ARG A 249 2.66 -1.22 26.94
C ARG A 249 1.43 -2.00 26.48
N CYS A 250 1.12 -1.97 25.19
CA CYS A 250 0.05 -2.72 24.57
C CYS A 250 0.37 -4.22 24.39
N GLY A 251 1.49 -4.71 24.94
CA GLY A 251 1.83 -6.13 24.98
C GLY A 251 2.50 -6.66 23.72
N LEU A 252 2.99 -5.79 22.83
CA LEU A 252 3.67 -6.23 21.60
C LEU A 252 4.89 -7.11 21.91
N LEU A 253 5.69 -6.76 22.93
CA LEU A 253 6.85 -7.58 23.31
C LEU A 253 6.43 -8.93 23.88
N ASP A 254 5.35 -8.99 24.67
CA ASP A 254 4.84 -10.25 25.22
C ASP A 254 4.28 -11.13 24.09
N LEU A 255 3.60 -10.52 23.10
CA LEU A 255 3.11 -11.19 21.91
C LEU A 255 4.27 -11.76 21.07
N LEU A 256 5.32 -10.96 20.81
CA LEU A 256 6.52 -11.37 20.07
C LEU A 256 7.37 -12.42 20.82
N SER A 257 7.38 -12.36 22.16
CA SER A 257 8.16 -13.24 23.03
C SER A 257 7.41 -14.50 23.45
N SER A 258 6.12 -14.61 23.12
CA SER A 258 5.25 -15.75 23.47
C SER A 258 5.74 -17.09 22.91
N GLY A 259 6.73 -17.08 22.01
CA GLY A 259 7.29 -18.29 21.41
C GLY A 259 6.33 -18.99 20.43
N GLU A 260 5.18 -18.38 20.15
CA GLU A 260 4.15 -18.88 19.24
C GLU A 260 4.05 -17.95 18.01
N PRO A 261 5.02 -18.01 17.08
CA PRO A 261 5.00 -17.22 15.84
C PRO A 261 3.73 -17.44 15.00
N GLU A 262 3.05 -18.56 15.20
CA GLU A 262 1.77 -18.91 14.59
C GLU A 262 0.64 -17.96 15.00
N GLN A 263 0.65 -17.45 16.24
CA GLN A 263 -0.31 -16.44 16.72
C GLN A 263 -0.11 -15.06 16.06
N LEU A 264 1.11 -14.82 15.55
CA LEU A 264 1.48 -13.63 14.77
C LEU A 264 1.29 -13.85 13.26
N GLY A 265 0.76 -15.00 12.84
CA GLY A 265 0.57 -15.34 11.44
C GLY A 265 1.84 -15.76 10.69
N PHE A 266 2.95 -16.03 11.41
CA PHE A 266 4.16 -16.61 10.82
C PHE A 266 4.08 -18.14 10.90
N GLN A 267 3.82 -18.81 9.77
CA GLN A 267 4.02 -20.26 9.68
C GLN A 267 5.52 -20.57 9.62
N VAL A 268 6.07 -21.03 10.74
CA VAL A 268 7.46 -21.50 10.83
C VAL A 268 7.49 -22.99 10.54
N GLU A 269 7.66 -23.35 9.27
CA GLU A 269 8.11 -24.70 8.93
C GLU A 269 9.59 -24.79 9.28
N TRP A 270 9.90 -25.53 10.34
CA TRP A 270 11.27 -25.86 10.72
C TRP A 270 11.92 -26.67 9.60
N TYR A 271 12.71 -26.02 8.76
CA TYR A 271 13.69 -26.71 7.92
C TYR A 271 14.74 -27.31 8.84
N ARG A 272 14.53 -28.56 9.25
CA ARG A 272 15.62 -29.40 9.75
C ARG A 272 16.50 -29.75 8.56
N HIS A 273 17.62 -29.04 8.43
CA HIS A 273 18.77 -29.63 7.77
C HIS A 273 19.08 -30.93 8.50
N SER A 274 18.80 -32.04 7.83
CA SER A 274 19.37 -33.33 8.20
C SER A 274 20.75 -33.34 7.54
N ASP A 275 21.77 -33.65 8.34
CA ASP A 275 23.19 -33.41 8.11
C ASP A 275 23.76 -33.79 6.73
#